data_AF-A0A928UES9-F1
#
_entry.id   AF-A0A928UES9-F1
#
_cell.length_a   1.000
_cell.length_b   1.000
_cell.length_c   1.000
_cell.angle_alpha   90.00
_cell.angle_beta   90.00
_cell.angle_gamma   90.00
#
_symmetry.space_group_name_H-M   'P 1'
#
loop_
_entity.id
_entity.type
_entity.pdbx_description
1 polymer ?
#
loop_
_entity_poly.entity_id
_entity_poly.type
_entity_poly.pdbx_seq_one_letter_code
_entity_poly.pdbx_strand_id
1 'polypeptide(L)' 'MDAALAFFMKRIPRTVDRTFADVRIDNRFYRVDPKLRGDKVEVRYDPYGDLKRS' A
#
# COMPACT_ATOMS: atom_id res chain seq x y z
N MET A 1 2.13 8.23 18.22
CA MET A 1 1.45 7.22 17.38
C MET A 1 0.70 6.31 18.33
N ASP A 2 -0.61 6.43 18.41
CA ASP A 2 -1.45 5.60 19.28
C ASP A 2 -1.33 4.13 18.85
N ALA A 3 -0.89 3.26 19.77
CA ALA A 3 -0.72 1.83 19.49
C ALA A 3 -2.03 1.14 19.07
N ALA A 4 -3.18 1.72 19.46
CA ALA A 4 -4.50 1.27 19.06
C ALA A 4 -4.73 1.35 17.54
N LEU A 5 -4.21 2.38 16.86
CA LEU A 5 -4.44 2.59 15.42
C LEU A 5 -3.79 1.47 14.57
N ALA A 6 -2.66 0.92 15.03
CA ALA A 6 -1.97 -0.16 14.34
C ALA A 6 -2.82 -1.45 14.21
N PHE A 7 -3.77 -1.67 15.12
CA PHE A 7 -4.69 -2.80 15.08
C PHE A 7 -5.83 -2.63 14.05
N PHE A 8 -6.15 -1.39 13.66
CA PHE A 8 -7.20 -1.11 12.67
C PHE A 8 -6.68 -1.01 11.23
N MET A 9 -5.36 -1.08 11.03
CA MET A 9 -4.75 -1.07 9.70
C MET A 9 -5.20 -2.28 8.89
N LYS A 10 -5.71 -2.06 7.67
CA LYS A 10 -5.97 -3.15 6.72
C LYS A 10 -4.65 -3.69 6.19
N ARG A 11 -4.56 -5.01 6.03
CA ARG A 11 -3.40 -5.73 5.49
C ARG A 11 -3.86 -6.52 4.27
N ILE A 12 -3.27 -6.25 3.11
CA ILE A 12 -3.69 -6.89 1.86
C ILE A 12 -2.46 -7.27 1.04
N PRO A 13 -2.30 -8.54 0.62
CA PRO A 13 -1.23 -8.92 -0.29
C PRO A 13 -1.49 -8.35 -1.69
N ARG A 14 -0.46 -7.76 -2.29
CA ARG A 14 -0.49 -7.24 -3.67
C ARG A 14 0.77 -7.65 -4.40
N THR A 15 0.68 -7.74 -5.72
CA THR A 15 1.85 -7.89 -6.59
C THR A 15 2.20 -6.53 -7.15
N VAL A 16 3.48 -6.18 -7.10
CA VAL A 16 3.99 -4.94 -7.67
C VAL A 16 4.01 -5.04 -9.19
N ASP A 17 3.45 -4.05 -9.86
CA ASP A 17 3.45 -3.98 -11.32
C ASP A 17 4.89 -3.95 -11.86
N ARG A 18 5.17 -4.79 -12.86
CA ARG A 18 6.52 -4.98 -13.40
C ARG A 18 7.02 -3.80 -14.21
N THR A 19 6.13 -2.94 -14.71
CA THR A 19 6.47 -1.81 -15.57
C THR A 19 6.50 -0.53 -14.74
N PHE A 20 5.40 -0.24 -14.04
CA PHE A 20 5.16 1.03 -13.37
C PHE A 20 5.63 1.07 -11.90
N ALA A 21 6.04 -0.08 -11.34
CA ALA A 21 6.48 -0.18 -9.95
C ALA A 21 5.44 0.38 -8.97
N ASP A 22 4.17 -0.02 -9.15
CA ASP A 22 3.07 0.39 -8.30
C ASP A 22 2.22 -0.79 -7.84
N VAL A 23 1.40 -0.54 -6.83
CA VAL A 23 0.34 -1.46 -6.38
C VAL A 23 -1.00 -0.77 -6.46
N ARG A 24 -2.04 -1.54 -6.81
CA ARG A 24 -3.42 -1.04 -6.89
C ARG A 24 -4.22 -1.42 -5.65
N ILE A 25 -4.84 -0.43 -5.02
CA ILE A 25 -5.75 -0.59 -3.87
C ILE A 25 -7.00 0.24 -4.16
N ASP A 26 -8.19 -0.37 -4.12
CA ASP A 26 -9.47 0.32 -4.30
C ASP A 26 -9.48 1.31 -5.49
N ASN A 27 -8.98 0.83 -6.64
CA ASN A 27 -8.86 1.59 -7.89
C ASN A 27 -7.87 2.78 -7.88
N ARG A 28 -7.00 2.86 -6.89
CA ARG A 28 -5.93 3.85 -6.78
C ARG A 28 -4.57 3.18 -6.93
N PHE A 29 -3.61 3.89 -7.51
CA PHE A 29 -2.24 3.41 -7.73
C PHE A 29 -1.29 4.07 -6.74
N TYR A 30 -0.43 3.26 -6.14
CA TYR A 30 0.57 3.69 -5.17
C TYR A 30 1.94 3.25 -5.64
N ARG A 31 2.82 4.20 -5.93
CA ARG A 31 4.20 3.90 -6.33
C ARG A 31 4.95 3.27 -5.16
N VAL A 32 5.78 2.29 -5.48
CA VAL A 32 6.70 1.64 -4.56
C VAL A 32 8.11 1.68 -5.14
N ASP A 33 9.08 1.11 -4.42
CA ASP A 33 10.44 1.00 -4.92
C ASP A 33 10.46 0.14 -6.21
N PRO A 34 11.01 0.64 -7.33
CA PRO A 34 11.18 -0.12 -8.56
C PRO A 34 11.91 -1.46 -8.43
N LYS A 35 12.69 -1.68 -7.37
CA LYS A 35 13.35 -2.96 -7.08
C LYS A 35 12.39 -4.08 -6.75
N LEU A 36 11.18 -3.77 -6.30
CA LEU A 36 10.16 -4.74 -5.89
C LEU A 36 9.28 -5.22 -7.05
N ARG A 37 9.54 -4.80 -8.29
CA ARG A 37 8.76 -5.15 -9.47
C ARG A 37 8.59 -6.67 -9.60
N GLY A 38 7.33 -7.12 -9.66
CA GLY A 38 6.99 -8.53 -9.77
C GLY A 38 6.93 -9.28 -8.42
N ASP A 39 7.35 -8.66 -7.33
CA ASP A 39 7.28 -9.27 -6.00
C ASP A 39 5.86 -9.21 -5.41
N LYS A 40 5.57 -10.14 -4.51
CA LYS A 40 4.40 -10.08 -3.62
C LYS A 40 4.78 -9.30 -2.37
N VAL A 41 4.02 -8.27 -2.07
CA VAL A 41 4.20 -7.40 -0.90
C VAL A 41 2.94 -7.38 -0.05
N GLU A 42 3.09 -7.20 1.26
CA GLU A 42 1.97 -6.90 2.16
C GLU A 42 1.79 -5.38 2.24
N VAL A 43 0.64 -4.89 1.78
CA VAL A 43 0.30 -3.48 1.92
C VAL A 43 -0.48 -3.26 3.21
N ARG A 44 -0.02 -2.30 4.03
CA ARG A 44 -0.67 -1.89 5.27
C ARG A 44 -1.12 -0.43 5.17
N TYR A 45 -2.42 -0.18 5.33
CA TYR A 45 -2.97 1.19 5.25
C TYR A 45 -4.12 1.41 6.22
N ASP A 46 -4.30 2.67 6.62
CA ASP A 46 -5.44 3.12 7.41
C ASP A 46 -6.61 3.41 6.45
N PRO A 47 -7.73 2.67 6.52
CA PRO A 47 -8.89 2.94 5.66
C PRO A 47 -9.65 4.22 6.05
N TYR A 48 -9.42 4.77 7.25
CA TYR A 48 -10.11 5.96 7.78
C TYR A 48 -9.21 7.19 7.87
N GLY A 49 -7.91 7.02 7.64
CA GLY A 49 -6.93 8.10 7.68
C GLY A 49 -7.06 9.04 6.50
N ASP A 50 -6.80 10.33 6.73
CA ASP A 50 -6.74 11.33 5.67
C ASP A 50 -5.64 10.99 4.66
N LEU A 51 -6.04 10.75 3.41
CA LEU A 51 -5.10 10.53 2.32
C LEU A 51 -4.45 11.87 1.95
N LYS A 52 -3.31 12.20 2.58
CA LYS A 52 -2.52 13.36 2.16
C LYS A 52 -1.96 13.12 0.77
N ARG A 53 -2.36 13.98 -0.17
CA ARG A 53 -1.76 14.06 -1.51
C ARG A 53 -0.38 14.70 -1.36
N SER A 54 0.66 14.00 -1.81
CA SER A 54 2.00 14.55 -2.05
C SER A 54 2.01 15.42 -3.28
#